data_AF-A0A7K1JYH2-F1
#
_entry.id   AF-A0A7K1JYH2-F1
#
_cell.length_a   1.000
_cell.length_b   1.000
_cell.length_c   1.000
_cell.angle_alpha   90.00
_cell.angle_beta   90.00
_cell.angle_gamma   90.00
#
_symmetry.space_group_name_H-M   'P 1'
#
loop_
_entity.id
_entity.type
_entity.pdbx_description
1 polymer ?
#
loop_
_entity_poly.entity_id
_entity_poly.type
_entity_poly.pdbx_seq_one_letter_code
_entity_poly.pdbx_strand_id
1 'polypeptide(L)'
;MQVLKRDKYRCVICGRRASDHVDVELHVHHVIPWRMNGPTAEENLVTLCGTCHRGLIPDYAPVLRELAGLPGPASQPRGQITEFDEEVVRYRQWVAQRASECEMGSERNTLSY
;
A
#
# COMPACT_ATOMS: atom_id res chain seq x y z
N MET A 1 8.84 -16.81 9.16
CA MET A 1 7.88 -15.80 8.66
C MET A 1 6.81 -15.56 9.74
N GLN A 2 6.61 -14.32 10.20
CA GLN A 2 5.66 -14.01 11.29
C GLN A 2 4.19 -14.14 10.87
N VAL A 3 3.85 -13.77 9.63
CA VAL A 3 2.49 -13.90 9.05
C VAL A 3 1.94 -15.32 9.16
N LEU A 4 2.74 -16.33 8.76
CA LEU A 4 2.35 -17.75 8.86
C LEU A 4 2.07 -18.18 10.31
N LYS A 5 2.86 -17.69 11.28
CA LYS A 5 2.66 -17.99 12.70
C LYS A 5 1.36 -17.36 13.23
N ARG A 6 1.12 -16.08 12.91
CA ARG A 6 -0.11 -15.36 13.27
C ARG A 6 -1.35 -16.10 12.77
N ASP A 7 -1.32 -16.53 11.51
CA ASP A 7 -2.43 -17.26 10.88
C ASP A 7 -2.46 -18.75 11.25
N LYS A 8 -1.67 -19.17 12.25
CA LYS A 8 -1.60 -20.55 12.77
C LYS A 8 -1.30 -21.58 11.67
N TYR A 9 -0.52 -21.19 10.67
CA TYR A 9 -0.19 -21.98 9.48
C TYR A 9 -1.44 -22.50 8.75
N ARG A 10 -2.50 -21.68 8.68
CA ARG A 10 -3.76 -22.02 8.00
C ARG A 10 -4.10 -20.99 6.94
N CYS A 11 -4.78 -21.45 5.90
CA CYS A 11 -5.45 -20.58 4.97
C CYS A 11 -6.54 -19.78 5.71
N VAL A 12 -6.49 -18.45 5.62
CA VAL A 12 -7.49 -17.55 6.22
C VAL A 12 -8.89 -17.76 5.63
N ILE A 13 -9.01 -18.18 4.37
CA ILE A 13 -10.30 -18.40 3.71
C ILE A 13 -10.92 -19.74 4.09
N CYS A 14 -10.16 -20.85 3.99
CA CYS A 14 -10.73 -22.20 4.08
C CYS A 14 -10.27 -23.00 5.30
N GLY A 15 -9.33 -22.48 6.10
CA GLY A 15 -8.84 -23.13 7.33
C GLY A 15 -7.89 -24.31 7.13
N ARG A 16 -7.66 -24.77 5.89
CA ARG A 16 -6.70 -25.87 5.59
C ARG A 16 -5.28 -25.48 5.97
N ARG A 17 -4.49 -26.46 6.42
CA ARG A 17 -3.08 -26.34 6.78
C ARG A 17 -2.25 -27.48 6.21
N ALA A 18 -0.97 -27.20 5.97
CA ALA A 18 -0.01 -28.16 5.43
C ALA A 18 0.22 -29.37 6.36
N SER A 19 -0.05 -29.27 7.67
CA SER A 19 0.08 -30.40 8.59
C SER A 19 -1.01 -31.47 8.43
N ASP A 20 -2.18 -31.08 7.93
CA ASP A 20 -3.35 -31.97 7.82
C ASP A 20 -3.53 -32.48 6.39
N HIS A 21 -2.86 -31.86 5.42
CA HIS A 21 -3.05 -32.07 4.00
C HIS A 21 -1.72 -31.95 3.25
N VAL A 22 -1.31 -33.04 2.59
CA VAL A 22 0.00 -33.13 1.89
C VAL A 22 0.01 -32.28 0.62
N ASP A 23 -1.15 -31.98 0.04
CA ASP A 23 -1.35 -31.17 -1.17
C ASP A 23 -1.42 -29.66 -0.90
N VAL A 24 -1.37 -29.24 0.38
CA VAL A 24 -1.54 -27.83 0.75
C VAL A 24 -0.19 -27.13 0.85
N GLU A 25 0.11 -26.33 -0.16
CA GLU A 25 1.12 -25.27 -0.09
C GLU A 25 0.48 -23.94 0.37
N LEU A 26 1.13 -23.28 1.34
CA LEU A 26 0.70 -21.99 1.87
C LEU A 26 1.53 -20.87 1.25
N HIS A 27 0.84 -19.82 0.80
CA HIS A 27 1.42 -18.62 0.22
C HIS A 27 1.05 -17.41 1.09
N VAL A 28 1.90 -16.39 1.02
CA VAL A 28 1.63 -15.09 1.63
C VAL A 28 1.03 -14.18 0.55
N HIS A 29 -0.12 -13.61 0.83
CA HIS A 29 -0.90 -12.76 -0.06
C HIS A 29 -0.99 -11.34 0.47
N HIS A 30 -0.86 -10.35 -0.41
CA HIS A 30 -1.12 -8.95 -0.07
C HIS A 30 -2.62 -8.65 -0.10
N VAL A 31 -3.22 -8.29 1.03
CA VAL A 31 -4.65 -7.91 1.11
C VAL A 31 -4.93 -6.73 0.19
N ILE A 32 -4.07 -5.71 0.25
CA ILE A 32 -3.96 -4.63 -0.73
C ILE A 32 -2.81 -4.99 -1.66
N PRO A 33 -3.05 -5.30 -2.95
CA PRO A 33 -2.01 -5.69 -3.89
C PRO A 33 -0.88 -4.66 -4.03
N TRP A 34 0.32 -5.14 -4.37
CA TRP A 34 1.49 -4.28 -4.62
C TRP A 34 1.23 -3.23 -5.70
N ARG A 35 0.50 -3.60 -6.77
CA ARG A 35 0.08 -2.68 -7.86
C ARG A 35 -0.81 -1.52 -7.40
N MET A 36 -1.33 -1.57 -6.17
CA MET A 36 -2.10 -0.50 -5.53
C MET A 36 -1.30 0.17 -4.41
N ASN A 37 0.02 0.06 -4.39
CA ASN A 37 0.87 0.57 -3.30
C ASN A 37 0.56 -0.07 -1.93
N GLY A 38 0.12 -1.33 -1.90
CA GLY A 38 -0.03 -2.06 -0.66
C GLY A 38 1.32 -2.36 -0.01
N PRO A 39 1.52 -2.08 1.29
CA PRO A 39 2.78 -2.31 1.95
C PRO A 39 3.07 -3.81 2.10
N THR A 40 4.34 -4.21 2.03
CA THR A 40 4.79 -5.55 2.42
C THR A 40 5.05 -5.56 3.93
N ALA A 41 3.98 -5.37 4.72
CA ALA A 41 4.00 -5.33 6.18
C ALA A 41 3.01 -6.36 6.74
N GLU A 42 3.22 -6.84 7.96
CA GLU A 42 2.42 -7.92 8.55
C GLU A 42 0.92 -7.58 8.57
N GLU A 43 0.56 -6.33 8.81
CA GLU A 43 -0.81 -5.80 8.77
C GLU A 43 -1.49 -5.79 7.38
N ASN A 44 -0.76 -6.08 6.30
CA ASN A 44 -1.28 -6.18 4.94
C ASN A 44 -1.03 -7.55 4.29
N LEU A 45 -0.43 -8.49 5.02
CA LEU A 45 -0.12 -9.82 4.51
C LEU A 45 -0.98 -10.87 5.21
N VAL A 46 -1.49 -11.84 4.46
CA VAL A 46 -2.29 -12.97 4.97
C VAL A 46 -1.85 -14.29 4.36
N THR A 47 -2.10 -15.39 5.07
CA THR A 47 -1.76 -16.75 4.64
C THR A 47 -2.93 -17.36 3.88
N LEU A 48 -2.71 -17.80 2.64
CA LEU A 48 -3.68 -18.49 1.79
C LEU A 48 -3.13 -19.82 1.27
N CYS A 49 -3.97 -20.83 1.06
CA CYS A 49 -3.55 -22.01 0.31
C CYS A 49 -3.51 -21.71 -1.20
N GLY A 50 -2.76 -22.49 -1.98
CA GLY A 50 -2.62 -22.29 -3.42
C GLY A 50 -3.95 -22.20 -4.18
N THR A 51 -4.96 -22.99 -3.78
CA THR A 51 -6.29 -22.96 -4.40
C THR A 51 -7.03 -21.65 -4.13
N CYS A 52 -7.06 -21.19 -2.87
CA CYS A 52 -7.70 -19.93 -2.51
C CYS A 52 -6.95 -18.73 -3.09
N HIS A 53 -5.62 -18.77 -3.12
CA HIS A 53 -4.78 -17.73 -3.69
C HIS A 53 -5.05 -17.56 -5.20
N ARG A 54 -5.06 -18.65 -5.96
CA ARG A 54 -5.35 -18.62 -7.41
C ARG A 54 -6.81 -18.29 -7.74
N GLY A 55 -7.73 -18.63 -6.83
CA GLY A 55 -9.16 -18.32 -6.98
C GLY A 55 -9.54 -16.88 -6.69
N LEU A 56 -8.61 -16.07 -6.16
CA LEU A 56 -8.84 -14.67 -5.83
C LEU A 56 -8.79 -13.81 -7.09
N ILE A 57 -9.94 -13.61 -7.72
CA ILE A 57 -10.10 -12.75 -8.91
C ILE A 57 -11.27 -11.80 -8.66
N PRO A 58 -11.04 -10.47 -8.54
CA PRO A 58 -9.75 -9.79 -8.54
C PRO A 58 -8.88 -10.15 -7.31
N ASP A 59 -7.57 -9.92 -7.42
CA ASP A 59 -6.56 -10.13 -6.36
C ASP A 59 -6.74 -9.20 -5.14
N TYR A 60 -7.55 -8.14 -5.28
CA TYR A 60 -7.95 -7.25 -4.20
C TYR A 60 -9.24 -7.75 -3.55
N ALA A 61 -9.12 -8.33 -2.35
CA ALA A 61 -10.25 -8.80 -1.55
C ALA A 61 -10.20 -8.19 -0.13
N PRO A 62 -10.86 -7.05 0.12
CA PRO A 62 -10.85 -6.38 1.42
C PRO A 62 -11.35 -7.26 2.58
N VAL A 63 -12.24 -8.22 2.30
CA VAL A 63 -12.76 -9.19 3.29
C VAL A 63 -11.65 -10.04 3.94
N LEU A 64 -10.51 -10.22 3.28
CA LEU A 64 -9.38 -10.96 3.85
C LEU A 64 -8.83 -10.32 5.13
N ARG A 65 -8.92 -8.98 5.26
CA ARG A 65 -8.51 -8.27 6.48
C ARG A 65 -9.41 -8.64 7.66
N GLU A 66 -10.73 -8.72 7.44
CA GLU A 66 -11.68 -9.14 8.46
C GLU A 66 -11.50 -10.60 8.84
N LEU A 67 -11.38 -11.49 7.85
CA LEU A 67 -11.16 -12.93 8.09
C LEU A 67 -9.85 -13.21 8.84
N ALA A 68 -8.80 -12.42 8.58
CA ALA A 68 -7.52 -12.53 9.28
C ALA A 68 -7.47 -11.78 10.62
N GLY A 69 -8.53 -11.04 10.99
CA GLY A 69 -8.56 -10.23 12.20
C GLY A 69 -7.53 -9.09 12.23
N LEU A 70 -7.19 -8.53 11.06
CA LEU A 70 -6.19 -7.46 10.96
C LEU A 70 -6.77 -6.10 11.36
N PRO A 71 -6.01 -5.25 12.08
CA PRO A 71 -6.49 -3.95 12.52
C PRO A 71 -6.67 -2.98 11.35
N GLY A 72 -7.57 -2.01 11.51
CA GLY A 72 -7.80 -0.91 10.55
C GLY A 72 -8.83 -1.20 9.45
N PRO A 73 -9.20 -0.19 8.63
CA PRO A 73 -10.23 -0.30 7.60
C PRO A 73 -9.78 -1.19 6.43
N ALA A 74 -10.70 -1.95 5.83
CA ALA A 74 -10.41 -2.88 4.72
C ALA A 74 -9.99 -2.20 3.40
N SER A 75 -10.13 -0.88 3.30
CA SER A 75 -9.72 -0.07 2.16
C SER A 75 -8.41 0.68 2.43
N GLN A 76 -7.67 0.96 1.35
CA GLN A 76 -6.61 1.97 1.34
C GLN A 76 -7.07 3.24 2.07
N PRO A 77 -6.28 3.80 3.01
CA PRO A 77 -6.49 5.16 3.44
C PRO A 77 -6.36 6.03 2.19
N ARG A 78 -7.44 6.71 1.79
CA ARG A 78 -7.44 7.60 0.64
C ARG A 78 -6.50 8.76 0.97
N GLY A 79 -5.30 8.76 0.38
CA GLY A 79 -4.28 9.79 0.56
C GLY A 79 -3.43 9.61 1.81
N GLN A 80 -2.33 8.85 1.70
CA GLN A 80 -1.17 9.15 2.53
C GLN A 80 -0.41 10.25 1.83
N ILE A 81 -0.62 11.50 2.25
CA ILE A 81 0.39 12.53 2.08
C ILE A 81 1.54 12.05 2.96
N THR A 82 2.53 11.45 2.32
CA THR A 82 3.79 11.07 2.96
C THR A 82 4.54 12.33 3.37
N GLU A 83 5.45 12.28 4.35
CA GLU A 83 6.34 13.42 4.64
C GLU A 83 7.06 13.95 3.38
N PHE A 84 7.28 13.06 2.39
CA PHE A 84 7.80 13.40 1.09
C PHE A 84 6.87 14.34 0.30
N ASP A 85 5.56 14.19 0.42
CA ASP A 85 4.59 15.05 -0.25
C ASP A 85 4.58 16.46 0.35
N GLU A 86 4.76 16.61 1.67
CA GLU A 86 4.90 17.92 2.32
C GLU A 86 6.16 18.66 1.86
N GLU A 87 7.30 17.96 1.79
CA GLU A 87 8.54 18.52 1.27
C GLU A 87 8.45 18.88 -0.22
N VAL A 88 7.77 18.06 -1.03
CA VAL A 88 7.50 18.36 -2.44
C VAL A 88 6.61 19.60 -2.59
N VAL A 89 5.59 19.77 -1.74
CA VAL A 89 4.75 20.96 -1.73
C VAL A 89 5.57 22.20 -1.35
N ARG A 90 6.41 22.11 -0.31
CA ARG A 90 7.31 23.18 0.12
C ARG A 90 8.25 23.59 -1.01
N TYR A 91 8.88 22.62 -1.68
CA TYR A 91 9.78 22.88 -2.80
C TYR A 91 9.06 23.54 -3.98
N ARG A 92 7.87 23.06 -4.35
CA ARG A 92 7.05 23.68 -5.41
C ARG A 92 6.68 25.12 -5.11
N GLN A 93 6.32 25.42 -3.85
CA GLN A 93 6.06 26.80 -3.40
C GLN A 93 7.30 27.69 -3.51
N TRP A 94 8.46 27.19 -3.08
CA TRP A 94 9.73 27.91 -3.20
C TRP A 94 10.11 28.20 -4.66
N VAL A 95 9.97 27.22 -5.56
CA VAL A 95 10.21 27.42 -7.00
C VAL A 95 9.25 28.47 -7.58
N ALA A 96 7.97 28.41 -7.25
CA ALA A 96 6.97 29.36 -7.73
C ALA A 96 7.27 30.79 -7.26
N GLN A 97 7.66 30.97 -5.99
CA GLN A 97 8.07 32.27 -5.46
C GLN A 97 9.27 32.84 -6.23
N ARG A 98 10.31 32.03 -6.45
CA ARG A 98 11.51 32.48 -7.18
C ARG A 98 11.26 32.76 -8.66
N ALA A 99 10.36 32.01 -9.30
CA ALA A 99 9.93 32.27 -10.67
C ALA A 99 9.23 33.64 -10.76
N SER A 100 8.31 33.94 -9.83
CA SER A 100 7.63 35.24 -9.78
C SER A 100 8.57 36.42 -9.49
N GLU A 101 9.59 36.21 -8.64
CA GLU A 101 10.60 37.22 -8.33
C GLU A 101 11.51 37.52 -9.54
N CYS A 102 11.80 36.52 -10.37
CA CYS A 102 12.51 36.71 -11.64
C CYS A 102 11.65 37.46 -12.67
N GLU A 103 10.36 37.17 -12.77
CA GLU A 103 9.43 37.89 -13.65
C GLU A 103 9.34 39.38 -13.26
N MET A 104 9.14 39.67 -11.98
CA MET A 104 9.15 41.05 -11.41
C MET A 104 10.51 41.74 -11.49
N GLY A 105 11.60 40.98 -11.59
CA GLY A 105 12.96 41.49 -11.82
C GLY A 105 13.19 41.92 -13.28
N SER A 106 12.55 41.22 -14.24
CA SER A 106 12.62 41.55 -15.66
C SER A 106 11.86 42.83 -16.02
N GLU A 107 10.70 43.06 -15.41
CA GLU A 107 9.85 44.25 -15.65
C GLU A 107 10.46 45.55 -15.09
N ARG A 108 11.22 45.46 -13.99
CA ARG A 108 11.94 46.62 -13.43
C ARG A 108 13.14 47.04 -14.27
N ASN A 109 13.69 46.14 -15.08
CA ASN A 109 14.85 46.43 -15.92
C ASN A 109 14.49 47.05 -17.29
N THR A 110 13.20 47.06 -17.66
CA THR A 110 12.69 47.66 -18.90
C THR A 110 12.23 49.12 -18.77
N LEU A 111 12.20 49.69 -17.56
CA LEU A 111 11.79 51.09 -17.29
C LEU A 111 12.96 52.06 -17.07
N SER A 112 14.18 51.63 -17.38
CA SER A 112 15.40 52.43 -17.31
C SER A 112 15.97 52.64 -18.73
N TYR A 113 15.26 53.42 -19.55
CA TYR A 113 15.80 54.06 -20.76
C TYR A 113 15.17 55.43 -20.95
#